data_AF-A0A710VQZ0-F1
#
_entry.id   AF-A0A710VQZ0-F1
#
_cell.length_a   1.000
_cell.length_b   1.000
_cell.length_c   1.000
_cell.angle_alpha   90.00
_cell.angle_beta   90.00
_cell.angle_gamma   90.00
#
_symmetry.space_group_name_H-M   'P 1'
#
loop_
_entity.id
_entity.type
_entity.pdbx_description
1 polymer ?
#
loop_
_entity_poly.entity_id
_entity_poly.type
_entity_poly.pdbx_seq_one_letter_code
_entity_poly.pdbx_strand_id
1 'polypeptide(L)'
;MKQQRNSSQQRFRNGAERHANRFTTSASRSNSRYSLSETHATPDGHTVKQIGEHTWLIEKAGIVVHRCPRNPFTGNRIFALNCGDNQFGQDFTLYEALRTVDRLLRGQSFIKQADL
;
A
#
# COMPACT_ATOMS: atom_id res chain seq x y z
N MET A 1 -60.13 15.18 22.24
CA MET A 1 -59.49 14.75 20.97
C MET A 1 -58.88 15.97 20.28
N LYS A 2 -57.62 15.86 19.82
CA LYS A 2 -56.85 16.78 18.94
C LYS A 2 -56.44 18.12 19.59
N GLN A 3 -55.22 18.30 20.14
CA GLN A 3 -53.90 18.51 19.50
C GLN A 3 -53.90 19.62 18.44
N GLN A 4 -53.02 20.63 18.39
CA GLN A 4 -52.01 21.23 19.27
C GLN A 4 -51.70 22.61 18.64
N ARG A 5 -51.36 23.63 19.45
CA ARG A 5 -51.08 25.00 19.04
C ARG A 5 -49.73 25.11 18.33
N ASN A 6 -49.72 25.66 17.12
CA ASN A 6 -48.49 26.01 16.40
C ASN A 6 -48.06 27.43 16.84
N SER A 7 -47.01 27.51 17.65
CA SER A 7 -46.35 28.76 18.03
C SER A 7 -44.90 28.75 17.57
N SER A 8 -44.60 29.70 16.69
CA SER A 8 -43.39 30.54 16.63
C SER A 8 -42.06 29.95 17.10
N GLN A 9 -41.09 29.85 16.18
CA GLN A 9 -39.72 30.34 16.42
C GLN A 9 -38.92 30.48 15.12
N GLN A 10 -38.81 31.73 14.65
CA GLN A 10 -37.66 32.19 13.86
C GLN A 10 -36.38 32.01 14.69
N ARG A 11 -35.33 31.44 14.08
CA ARG A 11 -33.94 31.75 14.44
C ARG A 11 -33.03 31.45 13.25
N PHE A 12 -32.66 32.50 12.52
CA PHE A 12 -31.51 32.52 11.64
C PHE A 12 -30.25 32.16 12.42
N ARG A 13 -29.46 31.16 11.99
CA ARG A 13 -28.00 31.15 12.12
C ARG A 13 -27.36 30.38 10.98
N ASN A 14 -26.61 31.13 10.17
CA ASN A 14 -25.54 30.63 9.31
C ASN A 14 -24.63 29.69 10.11
N GLY A 15 -24.31 28.54 9.54
CA GLY A 15 -23.34 27.61 10.09
C GLY A 15 -22.93 26.66 8.98
N ALA A 16 -21.77 26.94 8.39
CA ALA A 16 -21.14 26.17 7.33
C ALA A 16 -21.45 24.67 7.43
N GLU A 17 -22.12 24.13 6.41
CA GLU A 17 -22.10 22.71 6.09
C GLU A 17 -20.65 22.36 5.77
N ARG A 18 -19.86 22.12 6.82
CA ARG A 18 -18.61 21.40 6.71
C ARG A 18 -19.01 19.99 6.35
N HIS A 19 -19.11 19.74 5.05
CA HIS A 19 -18.91 18.44 4.46
C HIS A 19 -17.52 18.01 4.93
N ALA A 20 -17.47 17.42 6.13
CA ALA A 20 -16.36 16.62 6.53
C ALA A 20 -16.38 15.49 5.51
N ASN A 21 -15.52 15.61 4.50
CA ASN A 21 -15.01 14.48 3.76
C ASN A 21 -14.48 13.53 4.82
N ARG A 22 -15.39 12.71 5.34
CA ARG A 22 -15.09 11.48 6.03
C ARG A 22 -14.47 10.66 4.92
N PHE A 23 -13.18 10.87 4.71
CA PHE A 23 -12.31 9.85 4.18
C PHE A 23 -12.37 8.72 5.20
N THR A 24 -13.49 8.00 5.22
CA THR A 24 -13.49 6.60 5.56
C THR A 24 -12.55 6.04 4.51
N THR A 25 -11.29 5.88 4.88
CA THR A 25 -10.36 5.01 4.17
C THR A 25 -10.91 3.60 4.37
N SER A 26 -12.07 3.32 3.77
CA SER A 26 -12.50 2.00 3.38
C SER A 26 -11.48 1.57 2.35
N ALA A 27 -10.32 1.14 2.84
CA ALA A 27 -9.41 0.31 2.11
C ALA A 27 -10.05 -1.08 1.94
N SER A 28 -11.26 -1.11 1.38
CA SER A 28 -11.62 -2.07 0.36
C SER A 28 -10.76 -1.77 -0.88
N ARG A 29 -9.43 -1.76 -0.71
CA ARG A 29 -8.51 -1.82 -1.84
C ARG A 29 -8.55 -3.27 -2.25
N SER A 30 -9.39 -3.54 -3.24
CA SER A 30 -9.43 -4.80 -3.97
C SER A 30 -8.04 -5.43 -4.00
N ASN A 31 -7.86 -6.54 -3.30
CA ASN A 31 -6.68 -7.41 -3.37
C ASN A 31 -6.64 -8.17 -4.73
N SER A 32 -7.16 -7.53 -5.77
CA SER A 32 -7.29 -7.97 -7.15
C SER A 32 -6.56 -6.86 -7.92
N ARG A 33 -5.40 -7.04 -8.55
CA ARG A 33 -4.97 -8.10 -9.47
C ARG A 33 -3.44 -8.10 -9.64
N TYR A 34 -2.68 -8.15 -8.55
CA TYR A 34 -1.22 -8.25 -8.66
C TYR A 34 -0.78 -9.46 -7.85
N SER A 35 -0.52 -10.54 -8.57
CA SER A 35 0.16 -11.74 -8.08
C SER A 35 1.53 -11.81 -8.76
N LEU A 36 2.58 -12.10 -7.99
CA LEU A 36 3.91 -12.35 -8.57
C LEU A 36 3.93 -13.63 -9.44
N SER A 37 2.96 -14.53 -9.29
CA SER A 37 2.79 -15.67 -10.19
C SER A 37 2.35 -15.25 -11.60
N GLU A 38 1.65 -14.13 -11.73
CA GLU A 38 1.17 -13.57 -13.01
C GLU A 38 2.08 -12.43 -13.50
N THR A 39 2.80 -11.78 -12.59
CA THR A 39 3.64 -10.62 -12.88
C THR A 39 5.05 -11.07 -13.21
N HIS A 40 5.41 -11.09 -14.49
CA HIS A 40 6.74 -11.46 -14.97
C HIS A 40 7.70 -10.26 -15.14
N ALA A 41 7.23 -9.03 -14.88
CA ALA A 41 8.03 -7.81 -14.98
C ALA A 41 7.60 -6.74 -13.98
N THR A 42 8.54 -5.88 -13.55
CA THR A 42 8.25 -4.66 -12.79
C THR A 42 7.54 -3.62 -13.67
N PRO A 43 6.94 -2.56 -13.09
CA PRO A 43 6.36 -1.45 -13.85
C PRO A 43 7.33 -0.80 -14.86
N ASP A 44 8.62 -0.67 -14.54
CA ASP A 44 9.64 -0.16 -15.48
C ASP A 44 10.16 -1.25 -16.46
N GLY A 45 9.58 -2.46 -16.44
CA GLY A 45 9.84 -3.53 -17.40
C GLY A 45 11.00 -4.46 -17.02
N HIS A 46 11.46 -4.45 -15.76
CA HIS A 46 12.53 -5.35 -15.32
C HIS A 46 12.00 -6.75 -15.05
N THR A 47 12.69 -7.78 -15.55
CA THR A 47 12.28 -9.17 -15.40
C THR A 47 12.20 -9.59 -13.93
N VAL A 48 11.10 -10.24 -13.58
CA VAL A 48 10.87 -10.84 -12.27
C VAL A 48 10.87 -12.36 -12.43
N LYS A 49 11.80 -13.03 -11.77
CA LYS A 49 11.97 -14.49 -11.86
C LYS A 49 11.54 -15.14 -10.55
N GLN A 50 10.61 -16.08 -10.61
CA GLN A 50 10.26 -16.87 -9.44
C GLN A 50 11.39 -17.87 -9.14
N ILE A 51 11.94 -17.80 -7.93
CA ILE A 51 13.02 -18.72 -7.47
C ILE A 51 12.54 -19.66 -6.37
N GLY A 52 11.35 -19.43 -5.80
CA GLY A 52 10.69 -20.30 -4.85
C GLY A 52 9.19 -20.01 -4.77
N GLU A 53 8.45 -20.80 -3.99
CA GLU A 53 6.98 -20.68 -3.90
C GLU A 53 6.54 -19.27 -3.47
N HIS A 54 7.32 -18.62 -2.60
CA HIS A 54 7.03 -17.30 -2.04
C HIS A 54 8.21 -16.34 -2.23
N THR A 55 9.05 -16.58 -3.23
CA THR A 55 10.30 -15.83 -3.43
C THR A 55 10.55 -15.57 -4.90
N TRP A 56 10.82 -14.30 -5.23
CA TRP A 56 11.08 -13.83 -6.58
C TRP A 56 12.33 -12.96 -6.60
N LEU A 57 13.14 -13.09 -7.65
CA LEU A 57 14.37 -12.36 -7.86
C LEU A 57 14.19 -11.37 -9.03
N ILE A 58 14.59 -10.13 -8.80
CA ILE A 58 14.73 -9.12 -9.85
C ILE A 58 16.22 -9.07 -10.19
N GLU A 59 16.62 -9.83 -11.20
CA GLU A 59 18.03 -10.11 -11.53
C GLU A 59 18.83 -8.82 -11.76
N LYS A 60 18.22 -7.83 -12.43
CA LYS A 60 18.86 -6.53 -12.71
C LYS A 60 19.29 -5.80 -11.43
N ALA A 61 18.52 -5.93 -10.35
CA ALA A 61 18.74 -5.23 -9.09
C ALA A 61 19.46 -6.08 -8.03
N GLY A 62 19.54 -7.40 -8.23
CA GLY A 62 19.94 -8.32 -7.17
C GLY A 62 18.97 -8.33 -5.97
N ILE A 63 17.72 -7.87 -6.18
CA ILE A 63 16.72 -7.75 -5.11
C ILE A 63 15.82 -8.97 -5.12
N VAL A 64 15.67 -9.55 -3.94
CA VAL A 64 14.75 -10.63 -3.66
C VAL A 64 13.49 -10.08 -3.00
N VAL A 65 12.35 -10.37 -3.62
CA VAL A 65 11.02 -10.09 -3.11
C VAL A 65 10.48 -11.35 -2.45
N HIS A 66 10.14 -11.27 -1.16
CA HIS A 66 9.53 -12.35 -0.42
C HIS A 66 8.07 -12.03 -0.11
N ARG A 67 7.19 -13.00 -0.31
CA ARG A 67 5.81 -12.90 0.20
C ARG A 67 5.82 -13.33 1.67
N CYS A 68 5.42 -12.43 2.54
CA CYS A 68 5.29 -12.70 3.96
C CYS A 68 3.90 -13.27 4.30
N PRO A 69 3.73 -13.85 5.50
CA PRO A 69 2.42 -14.13 6.06
C PRO A 69 1.55 -12.87 6.03
N ARG A 70 0.22 -13.06 5.98
CA ARG A 70 -0.69 -11.93 6.05
C ARG A 70 -0.44 -11.15 7.33
N ASN A 71 -0.42 -9.82 7.21
CA ASN A 71 -0.31 -8.93 8.34
C ASN A 71 -1.50 -9.21 9.28
N PRO A 72 -1.27 -9.57 10.56
CA PRO A 72 -2.34 -9.95 11.48
C PRO A 72 -3.22 -8.76 11.90
N PHE A 73 -2.72 -7.52 11.80
CA PHE A 73 -3.44 -6.31 12.17
C PHE A 73 -4.27 -5.76 11.02
N THR A 74 -3.74 -5.80 9.79
CA THR A 74 -4.42 -5.23 8.62
C THR A 74 -5.09 -6.28 7.72
N GLY A 75 -4.76 -7.57 7.88
CA GLY A 75 -5.22 -8.67 7.04
C GLY A 75 -4.58 -8.71 5.64
N ASN A 76 -3.75 -7.73 5.30
CA ASN A 76 -3.17 -7.55 3.97
C ASN A 76 -2.03 -8.53 3.72
N ARG A 77 -1.86 -8.93 2.45
CA ARG A 77 -0.63 -9.62 2.03
C ARG A 77 0.48 -8.59 1.92
N ILE A 78 1.55 -8.83 2.65
CA ILE A 78 2.71 -7.95 2.71
C ILE A 78 3.92 -8.64 2.07
N PHE A 79 4.80 -7.82 1.52
CA PHE A 79 6.01 -8.26 0.82
C PHE A 79 7.23 -7.59 1.43
N ALA A 80 8.31 -8.36 1.53
CA ALA A 80 9.60 -7.89 1.99
C ALA A 80 10.58 -7.80 0.83
N LEU A 81 11.45 -6.80 0.88
CA LEU A 81 12.52 -6.57 -0.08
C LEU A 81 13.89 -6.76 0.58
N ASN A 82 14.70 -7.67 0.05
CA ASN A 82 16.05 -7.93 0.52
C ASN A 82 17.05 -7.81 -0.65
N CYS A 83 18.22 -7.24 -0.43
CA CYS A 83 19.34 -7.26 -1.37
C CYS A 83 20.57 -7.84 -0.67
N GLY A 84 20.85 -9.12 -0.94
CA GLY A 84 21.81 -9.88 -0.14
C GLY A 84 21.39 -9.86 1.33
N ASP A 85 22.28 -9.35 2.19
CA ASP A 85 22.05 -9.24 3.64
C ASP A 85 21.29 -7.97 4.06
N ASN A 86 21.02 -7.04 3.13
CA ASN A 86 20.35 -5.78 3.44
C ASN A 86 18.84 -5.91 3.24
N GLN A 87 18.08 -5.80 4.33
CA GLN A 87 16.62 -5.67 4.27
C GLN A 87 16.21 -4.21 4.05
N PHE A 88 15.44 -3.95 2.99
CA PHE A 88 14.89 -2.61 2.71
C PHE A 88 13.56 -2.35 3.43
N GLY A 89 12.82 -3.40 3.80
CA GLY A 89 11.57 -3.31 4.55
C GLY A 89 10.64 -4.50 4.31
N GLN A 90 9.57 -4.62 5.12
CA GLN A 90 8.68 -5.79 5.18
C GLN A 90 7.17 -5.48 5.02
N ASP A 91 6.76 -4.22 4.87
CA ASP A 91 5.35 -3.82 4.83
C ASP A 91 4.92 -3.25 3.47
N PHE A 92 5.47 -3.79 2.38
CA PHE A 92 5.12 -3.34 1.04
C PHE A 92 3.90 -4.11 0.51
N THR A 93 3.00 -3.42 -0.18
CA THR A 93 2.17 -4.10 -1.19
C THR A 93 3.03 -4.55 -2.36
N LEU A 94 2.57 -5.51 -3.17
CA LEU A 94 3.36 -5.99 -4.30
C LEU A 94 3.74 -4.86 -5.26
N TYR A 95 2.79 -3.99 -5.61
CA TYR A 95 3.06 -2.87 -6.51
C TYR A 95 4.10 -1.91 -5.94
N GLU A 96 4.02 -1.59 -4.65
CA GLU A 96 5.00 -0.75 -3.97
C GLU A 96 6.38 -1.41 -3.92
N ALA A 97 6.43 -2.72 -3.70
CA ALA A 97 7.67 -3.48 -3.72
C ALA A 97 8.38 -3.35 -5.07
N LEU A 98 7.65 -3.60 -6.18
CA LEU A 98 8.22 -3.51 -7.53
C LEU A 98 8.63 -2.06 -7.88
N ARG A 99 7.80 -1.08 -7.54
CA ARG A 99 8.13 0.35 -7.73
C ARG A 99 9.36 0.77 -6.93
N THR A 100 9.55 0.21 -5.74
CA THR A 100 10.72 0.47 -4.91
C THR A 100 11.97 -0.10 -5.56
N VAL A 101 11.89 -1.28 -6.17
CA VAL A 101 12.99 -1.85 -6.96
C VAL A 101 13.32 -0.99 -8.18
N ASP A 102 12.31 -0.52 -8.92
CA ASP A 102 12.52 0.38 -10.06
C ASP A 102 13.26 1.67 -9.64
N ARG A 103 12.89 2.24 -8.48
CA ARG A 103 13.57 3.41 -7.91
C ARG A 103 15.03 3.11 -7.57
N LEU A 104 15.30 1.97 -6.94
CA LEU A 104 16.66 1.53 -6.61
C LEU A 104 17.52 1.36 -7.86
N LEU A 105 16.95 0.76 -8.93
CA LEU A 105 17.63 0.58 -10.22
C LEU A 105 17.91 1.89 -10.94
N ARG A 106 17.07 2.92 -10.73
CA ARG A 106 17.28 4.29 -11.21
C ARG A 106 18.33 5.07 -10.39
N GLY A 107 18.99 4.43 -9.42
CA GLY A 107 19.98 5.07 -8.55
C GLY A 107 19.38 5.92 -7.43
N GLN A 108 18.06 5.83 -7.19
CA GLN A 108 17.43 6.45 -6.03
C GLN A 108 17.65 5.53 -4.83
N SER A 109 18.78 5.70 -4.15
CA SER A 109 19.07 4.96 -2.93
C SER A 109 18.26 5.53 -1.75
N PHE A 110 17.70 4.64 -0.93
CA PHE A 110 17.26 5.02 0.41
C PHE A 110 18.52 5.15 1.26
N ILE A 111 18.67 6.30 1.93
CA ILE A 111 19.76 6.52 2.88
C ILE A 111 19.72 5.36 3.88
N LYS A 112 20.77 4.55 3.90
CA LYS A 112 20.91 3.46 4.88
C LYS A 112 20.84 4.10 6.27
N GLN A 113 19.91 3.65 7.09
CA GLN A 113 19.77 4.07 8.49
C GLN A 113 20.89 3.50 9.38
N ALA A 114 22.08 3.27 8.83
CA ALA A 114 23.20 2.56 9.44
C ALA A 114 24.47 3.43 9.56
N ASP A 115 24.33 4.75 9.49
CA ASP A 115 25.44 5.70 9.68
C ASP A 115 24.99 6.86 10.60
N LEU A 116 24.51 6.51 11.81
CA LEU A 116 24.31 7.46 12.91
C LEU A 116 25.02 6.95 14.18
#